data_AF-A0AAD7NP30-F1
#
_entry.id   AF-A0AAD7NP30-F1
#
_cell.length_a   1.000
_cell.length_b   1.000
_cell.length_c   1.000
_cell.angle_alpha   90.00
_cell.angle_beta   90.00
_cell.angle_gamma   90.00
#
_symmetry.space_group_name_H-M   'P 1'
#
loop_
_entity.id
_entity.type
_entity.pdbx_description
1 polymer ?
#
loop_
_entity_poly.entity_id
_entity_poly.type
_entity_poly.pdbx_seq_one_letter_code
_entity_poly.pdbx_strand_id
1 'polypeptide(L)' 'LKVQKRRVYASVRRVDGLGRALRQRRVIKRKSYIVSRPHAIWHVDGHHKLILWGFVIHGFIDG' A
#
# COMPACT_ATOMS: atom_id res chain seq x y z
N LEU A 1 -3.00 -15.32 18.92
CA LEU A 1 -2.14 -16.37 18.32
C LEU A 1 -0.77 -15.79 17.94
N LYS A 2 0.33 -16.29 18.51
CA LYS A 2 1.70 -15.99 18.02
C LYS A 2 2.08 -17.05 16.97
N VAL A 3 1.84 -16.75 15.70
CA VAL A 3 2.27 -17.64 14.59
C VAL A 3 3.64 -17.19 14.10
N GLN A 4 4.55 -18.15 13.90
CA GLN A 4 5.87 -17.88 13.34
C GLN A 4 5.74 -17.27 11.93
N LYS A 5 6.37 -16.10 11.70
CA LYS A 5 6.36 -15.40 10.39
C LYS A 5 6.73 -16.32 9.23
N ARG A 6 7.71 -17.21 9.41
CA ARG A 6 8.13 -18.18 8.39
C ARG A 6 6.97 -19.04 7.88
N ARG A 7 6.09 -19.50 8.77
CA ARG A 7 4.94 -20.33 8.40
C ARG A 7 3.91 -19.54 7.60
N VAL A 8 3.68 -18.28 7.96
CA VAL A 8 2.79 -17.38 7.22
C VAL A 8 3.31 -17.15 5.80
N TYR A 9 4.60 -16.82 5.65
CA TYR A 9 5.19 -16.63 4.32
C TYR A 9 5.20 -17.88 3.45
N ALA A 10 5.40 -19.06 4.06
CA ALA A 10 5.35 -20.34 3.36
C ALA A 10 3.93 -20.65 2.85
N SER A 11 2.90 -20.44 3.68
CA SER A 11 1.50 -20.60 3.27
C SER A 11 1.12 -19.62 2.16
N VAL A 12 1.45 -18.34 2.31
CA VAL A 12 1.18 -17.31 1.27
C VAL A 12 1.88 -17.65 -0.04
N ARG A 13 3.12 -18.17 0.00
CA ARG A 13 3.83 -18.60 -1.21
C ARG A 13 3.14 -19.78 -1.91
N ARG A 14 2.55 -20.69 -1.15
CA ARG A 14 1.87 -21.88 -1.67
C ARG A 14 0.54 -21.51 -2.33
N VAL A 15 -0.21 -20.59 -1.72
CA VAL A 15 -1.54 -20.18 -2.19
C VAL A 15 -1.44 -19.12 -3.29
N ASP A 16 -0.51 -18.19 -3.18
CA ASP A 16 -0.36 -17.05 -4.09
C ASP A 16 1.12 -16.70 -4.35
N GLY A 17 1.85 -17.65 -4.95
CA GLY A 17 3.25 -17.47 -5.31
C GLY A 17 3.47 -16.36 -6.34
N LEU A 18 2.57 -16.25 -7.33
CA LEU A 18 2.62 -15.25 -8.39
C LEU A 18 2.24 -13.85 -7.90
N GLY A 19 1.13 -13.68 -7.16
CA GLY A 19 0.73 -12.39 -6.61
C GLY A 19 1.72 -11.87 -5.56
N ARG A 20 2.35 -12.76 -4.78
CA ARG A 20 3.48 -12.41 -3.92
C ARG A 20 4.68 -11.93 -4.73
N ALA A 21 5.06 -12.61 -5.80
CA ALA A 21 6.18 -12.19 -6.66
C ALA A 21 5.91 -10.85 -7.35
N LEU A 22 4.67 -10.61 -7.81
CA LEU A 22 4.26 -9.34 -8.41
C LEU A 22 4.25 -8.19 -7.39
N ARG A 23 3.78 -8.43 -6.15
CA ARG A 23 3.88 -7.46 -5.05
C ARG A 23 5.32 -7.19 -4.62
N GLN A 24 6.18 -8.20 -4.62
CA GLN A 24 7.60 -8.03 -4.34
C GLN A 24 8.32 -7.31 -5.49
N ARG A 25 7.90 -7.46 -6.74
CA ARG A 25 8.44 -6.67 -7.87
C ARG A 25 7.98 -5.21 -7.81
N ARG A 26 6.76 -4.95 -7.33
CA ARG A 26 6.28 -3.62 -6.92
C ARG A 26 6.72 -3.28 -5.50
N VAL A 27 8.00 -3.40 -5.15
CA VAL A 27 8.48 -2.71 -3.95
C VAL A 27 8.23 -1.23 -4.20
N ILE A 28 7.17 -0.71 -3.59
CA ILE A 28 6.85 0.70 -3.54
C ILE A 28 8.11 1.38 -3.01
N LYS A 29 8.88 2.02 -3.90
CA LYS A 29 10.01 2.86 -3.48
C LYS A 29 9.39 4.07 -2.80
N ARG A 30 9.19 3.95 -1.48
CA ARG A 30 8.80 5.08 -0.64
C ARG A 30 9.93 6.09 -0.73
N LYS A 31 9.73 7.16 -1.50
CA LYS A 31 10.60 8.32 -1.46
C LYS A 31 10.37 9.00 -0.12
N SER A 32 11.43 9.21 0.65
CA SER A 32 11.40 10.15 1.76
C SER A 32 11.48 11.54 1.14
N TYR A 33 10.42 12.32 1.30
CA TYR A 33 10.45 13.73 0.92
C TYR A 33 10.94 14.52 2.15
N ILE A 34 11.86 15.45 1.93
CA ILE A 34 12.27 16.42 2.94
C ILE A 34 11.74 17.75 2.45
N VAL A 35 10.70 18.24 3.11
CA VAL A 35 10.11 19.54 2.80
C VAL A 35 10.69 20.60 3.72
N SER A 36 10.93 21.80 3.20
CA SER A 36 11.52 22.89 3.99
C SER A 36 10.51 23.59 4.92
N ARG A 37 9.20 23.41 4.68
CA ARG A 37 8.10 24.10 5.36
C ARG A 37 6.87 23.18 5.44
N PRO A 38 6.06 23.29 6.50
CA PRO A 38 4.70 22.72 6.53
C PRO A 38 3.88 23.20 5.31
N HIS A 39 2.94 22.39 4.81
CA HIS A 39 2.12 22.66 3.62
C HIS A 39 2.86 22.67 2.26
N ALA A 40 4.14 22.29 2.20
CA ALA A 40 4.89 22.33 0.94
C ALA A 40 4.51 21.19 -0.03
N ILE A 41 4.04 20.05 0.48
CA ILE A 41 3.63 18.89 -0.31
C ILE A 41 2.36 18.30 0.31
N TRP A 42 1.36 18.07 -0.54
CA TRP A 42 0.15 17.35 -0.15
C TRP A 42 0.09 16.02 -0.88
N HIS A 43 -0.09 14.95 -0.12
CA HIS A 43 -0.41 13.64 -0.65
C HIS A 43 -1.93 13.51 -0.80
N VAL A 44 -2.37 13.22 -2.02
CA VAL A 44 -3.77 12.95 -2.35
C VAL A 44 -3.87 11.56 -2.92
N ASP A 45 -4.72 10.72 -2.35
CA ASP A 45 -4.99 9.37 -2.88
C ASP A 45 -6.49 9.11 -2.99
N GLY A 46 -6.89 8.45 -4.08
CA GLY A 46 -8.28 8.14 -4.41
C GLY A 46 -8.57 6.65 -4.25
N HIS A 47 -9.51 6.32 -3.38
CA HIS A 47 -10.00 4.95 -3.23
C HIS A 47 -11.24 4.69 -4.10
N HIS A 48 -11.02 4.09 -5.26
CA HIS A 48 -12.05 3.91 -6.29
C HIS A 48 -12.79 2.56 -6.23
N LYS A 49 -12.54 1.70 -5.24
CA LYS A 49 -13.15 0.35 -5.22
C LYS A 49 -14.68 0.37 -5.09
N LEU A 50 -15.24 1.46 -4.58
CA LEU A 50 -16.67 1.64 -4.38
C LEU A 50 -17.34 2.42 -5.52
N ILE A 51 -16.62 2.68 -6.63
CA ILE A 51 -17.16 3.48 -7.75
C ILE A 51 -18.39 2.85 -8.39
N LEU A 52 -18.47 1.51 -8.39
CA LEU A 52 -19.66 0.77 -8.87
C LEU A 52 -20.92 1.06 -8.06
N TRP A 53 -20.77 1.58 -6.84
CA TRP A 53 -21.83 1.97 -5.93
C TRP A 53 -21.99 3.50 -5.87
N GLY A 54 -21.28 4.24 -6.73
CA GLY A 54 -21.30 5.69 -6.78
C GLY A 54 -20.41 6.39 -5.76
N PHE A 55 -19.60 5.66 -4.99
CA PHE A 55 -18.75 6.24 -3.95
C PHE A 55 -17.27 6.25 -4.33
N VAL A 56 -16.63 7.40 -4.13
CA VAL A 56 -15.18 7.55 -4.22
C VAL A 56 -14.69 8.31 -3.00
N ILE A 57 -13.71 7.74 -2.30
CA ILE A 57 -13.15 8.33 -1.08
C ILE A 57 -11.78 8.90 -1.43
N HIS A 58 -11.56 10.18 -1.12
CA HIS A 58 -10.26 10.83 -1.28
C HIS A 58 -9.67 11.14 0.09
N GLY A 59 -8.41 10.75 0.29
CA GLY A 59 -7.63 11.08 1.49
C GLY A 59 -6.57 12.13 1.17
N PHE A 60 -6.42 13.12 2.05
CA PHE A 60 -5.43 14.18 1.95
C PHE A 60 -4.55 14.18 3.19
N ILE A 61 -3.23 14.16 3.01
CA ILE A 61 -2.24 14.17 4.11
C ILE A 61 -1.13 15.15 3.74
N ASP A 62 -0.79 16.08 4.65
CA ASP A 62 0.41 16.95 4.51
C ASP A 62 1.68 16.11 4.71
N GLY A 63 2.66 16.28 3.83
CA GLY A 63 3.80 15.35 3.64
C GLY A 63 5.16 15.95 3.94
#